data_AF-A0A6J1WC52-F1
#
_entry.id   AF-A0A6J1WC52-F1
#
_cell.length_a   1.000
_cell.length_b   1.000
_cell.length_c   1.000
_cell.angle_alpha   90.00
_cell.angle_beta   90.00
_cell.angle_gamma   90.00
#
_symmetry.space_group_name_H-M   'P 1'
#
loop_
_entity.id
_entity.type
_entity.pdbx_description
1 polymer ?
#
loop_
_entity_poly.entity_id
_entity_poly.type
_entity_poly.pdbx_seq_one_letter_code
_entity_poly.pdbx_strand_id
1 'polypeptide(L)'
;MILGIFLIIFSFFFGHIYNEEGTSCGCSNFNRNNFENNLFSNHFNKDFSSEQCFLKSDNTIEKFQKSSVNEMVLVPGGEYQIGTDDIIIETDSEGPRRIIKINSFYLDKYEVSNIDFFHFVTSTNYKTEAEVFGDSFVFGLFLNRTFKEELKDYRVAQAPWWYKVDGADWRHPYGPDSNITDAMDHPVIHVSWRDAVAYCKWRNARLPTEAEWEAACRGGHRDTKYPWGDKLFPDRKHMANIWQGNFPNYNSAKDGYVGTNPVKLFLQNDFGLYNMAGNVWEWTQDTWSKDQPQEKVKKGGSYLCHRSYCYRYRCSARSHNTEDSSAGNLGFRCAKSLS
;
A
#
# COMPACT_ATOMS: atom_id res chain seq x y z
N MET A 1 37.41 -3.89 -70.74
CA MET A 1 36.11 -3.48 -70.19
C MET A 1 36.32 -3.30 -68.69
N ILE A 2 36.31 -2.06 -68.23
CA ILE A 2 36.61 -1.63 -66.86
C ILE A 2 35.43 -2.06 -65.97
N LEU A 3 35.69 -2.64 -64.80
CA LEU A 3 35.03 -2.28 -63.54
C LEU A 3 35.73 -3.01 -62.37
N GLY A 4 36.34 -2.24 -61.47
CA GLY A 4 36.76 -2.69 -60.15
C GLY A 4 35.82 -2.16 -59.08
N ILE A 5 35.65 -2.91 -57.98
CA ILE A 5 35.05 -2.50 -56.69
C ILE A 5 35.82 -3.33 -55.63
N PHE A 6 36.85 -2.79 -54.97
CA PHE A 6 36.86 -2.08 -53.68
C PHE A 6 36.21 -2.82 -52.49
N LEU A 7 37.08 -3.33 -51.61
CA LEU A 7 36.80 -3.64 -50.21
C LEU A 7 36.38 -2.37 -49.47
N ILE A 8 35.26 -2.42 -48.74
CA ILE A 8 34.95 -1.45 -47.69
C ILE A 8 34.60 -2.23 -46.42
N ILE A 9 35.47 -2.06 -45.42
CA ILE A 9 35.27 -2.42 -44.02
C ILE A 9 34.31 -1.38 -43.43
N PHE A 10 33.17 -1.83 -42.90
CA PHE A 10 32.30 -0.99 -42.08
C PHE A 10 32.33 -1.48 -40.64
N SER A 11 33.09 -0.76 -39.81
CA SER A 11 32.99 -0.80 -38.36
C SER A 11 31.70 -0.10 -37.93
N PHE A 12 30.74 -0.85 -37.39
CA PHE A 12 29.58 -0.26 -36.71
C PHE A 12 29.86 -0.20 -35.21
N PHE A 13 30.21 1.00 -34.74
CA PHE A 13 30.01 1.41 -33.36
C PHE A 13 28.49 1.58 -33.15
N PHE A 14 27.88 0.71 -32.36
CA PHE A 14 26.57 0.99 -31.76
C PHE A 14 26.80 1.30 -30.28
N GLY A 15 26.79 2.59 -29.96
CA GLY A 15 26.55 3.05 -28.60
C GLY A 15 25.12 2.70 -28.22
N HIS A 16 24.95 1.78 -27.27
CA HIS A 16 23.67 1.57 -26.60
C HIS A 16 23.46 2.70 -25.61
N ILE A 17 22.58 3.64 -25.97
CA ILE A 17 21.94 4.55 -25.02
C ILE A 17 20.89 3.72 -24.30
N TYR A 18 21.18 3.31 -23.06
CA TYR A 18 20.19 2.79 -22.14
C TYR A 18 19.34 3.95 -21.62
N ASN A 19 18.08 4.05 -22.06
CA ASN A 19 17.06 4.79 -21.34
C ASN A 19 16.42 3.82 -20.34
N GLU A 20 16.83 3.90 -19.07
CA GLU A 20 16.12 3.26 -17.96
C GLU A 20 14.95 4.16 -17.54
N GLU A 21 13.74 3.83 -18.00
CA GLU A 21 12.50 4.39 -17.46
C GLU A 21 12.21 3.73 -16.10
N GLY A 22 12.06 4.57 -15.07
CA GLY A 22 11.79 4.16 -13.69
C GLY A 22 10.55 3.28 -13.55
N THR A 23 10.71 2.14 -12.89
CA THR A 23 9.63 1.19 -12.59
C THR A 23 8.77 1.68 -11.43
N SER A 24 7.84 2.59 -11.73
CA SER A 24 6.67 2.86 -10.88
C SER A 24 5.77 1.61 -10.82
N CYS A 25 5.11 1.37 -9.68
CA CYS A 25 4.15 0.27 -9.51
C CYS A 25 2.83 0.46 -10.30
N GLY A 26 2.84 1.31 -11.33
CA GLY A 26 1.80 1.47 -12.33
C GLY A 26 0.65 2.42 -11.96
N CYS A 27 0.33 2.57 -10.68
CA CYS A 27 -0.85 3.36 -10.29
C CYS A 27 -0.60 4.88 -10.19
N SER A 28 0.63 5.38 -10.36
CA SER A 28 0.98 6.78 -10.05
C SER A 28 0.52 7.81 -11.09
N ASN A 29 0.25 7.42 -12.34
CA ASN A 29 0.09 8.39 -13.44
C ASN A 29 -1.36 8.64 -13.88
N PHE A 30 -2.37 8.25 -13.09
CA PHE A 30 -3.77 8.47 -13.45
C PHE A 30 -4.36 9.68 -12.69
N ASN A 31 -4.46 10.82 -13.36
CA ASN A 31 -5.25 11.95 -12.90
C ASN A 31 -6.73 11.66 -13.20
N ARG A 32 -7.54 11.40 -12.18
CA ARG A 32 -8.94 10.94 -12.30
C ARG A 32 -9.93 12.02 -12.76
N ASN A 33 -9.47 13.24 -13.08
CA ASN A 33 -10.33 14.38 -13.45
C ASN A 33 -10.76 14.47 -14.93
N ASN A 34 -10.48 13.48 -15.78
CA ASN A 34 -10.78 13.57 -17.21
C ASN A 34 -11.74 12.49 -17.72
N PHE A 35 -12.93 12.35 -17.12
CA PHE A 35 -14.09 11.77 -17.81
C PHE A 35 -15.38 12.27 -17.16
N GLU A 36 -15.86 13.43 -17.61
CA GLU A 36 -17.21 13.89 -17.28
C GLU A 36 -18.21 13.49 -18.37
N ASN A 37 -19.37 13.03 -17.89
CA ASN A 37 -20.69 13.06 -18.50
C ASN A 37 -20.94 12.14 -19.70
N ASN A 38 -21.60 11.00 -19.41
CA ASN A 38 -22.91 10.75 -20.00
C ASN A 38 -23.67 9.57 -19.35
N LEU A 39 -24.96 9.82 -19.10
CA LEU A 39 -26.07 8.87 -18.93
C LEU A 39 -26.06 7.90 -17.71
N PHE A 40 -26.89 8.17 -16.70
CA PHE A 40 -28.28 7.69 -16.64
C PHE A 40 -28.94 8.10 -15.31
N SER A 41 -30.16 8.60 -15.41
CA SER A 41 -31.06 8.94 -14.31
C SER A 41 -32.08 7.84 -14.08
N ASN A 42 -32.46 7.70 -12.81
CA ASN A 42 -33.73 7.21 -12.28
C ASN A 42 -34.17 5.77 -12.60
N HIS A 43 -34.06 4.90 -11.60
CA HIS A 43 -35.22 4.31 -10.91
C HIS A 43 -34.73 3.40 -9.78
N PHE A 44 -35.22 3.60 -8.55
CA PHE A 44 -35.85 2.58 -7.70
C PHE A 44 -36.01 3.13 -6.27
N ASN A 45 -37.26 3.47 -5.94
CA ASN A 45 -37.76 3.53 -4.57
C ASN A 45 -38.47 2.20 -4.30
N LYS A 46 -38.10 1.48 -3.25
CA LYS A 46 -38.96 1.20 -2.07
C LYS A 46 -38.46 0.02 -1.21
N ASP A 47 -38.62 0.27 0.09
CA ASP A 47 -38.96 -0.68 1.16
C ASP A 47 -37.91 -1.71 1.60
N PHE A 48 -37.11 -1.33 2.59
CA PHE A 48 -36.71 -2.26 3.65
C PHE A 48 -37.09 -1.68 5.01
N SER A 49 -38.01 -2.38 5.67
CA SER A 49 -38.54 -2.05 6.99
C SER A 49 -37.44 -2.10 8.04
N SER A 50 -37.25 -0.97 8.70
CA SER A 50 -36.56 -0.83 9.97
C SER A 50 -37.33 -1.60 11.06
N GLU A 51 -36.71 -2.61 11.66
CA GLU A 51 -36.81 -2.84 13.10
C GLU A 51 -35.80 -3.90 13.58
N GLN A 52 -35.21 -3.60 14.74
CA GLN A 52 -34.33 -4.43 15.58
C GLN A 52 -32.85 -4.54 15.18
N CYS A 53 -32.09 -3.49 15.51
CA CYS A 53 -30.88 -3.64 16.30
C CYS A 53 -30.56 -2.35 17.07
N PHE A 54 -31.31 -2.08 18.15
CA PHE A 54 -30.94 -1.07 19.13
C PHE A 54 -29.89 -1.66 20.08
N LEU A 55 -28.61 -1.57 19.71
CA LEU A 55 -27.51 -1.69 20.66
C LEU A 55 -27.19 -0.29 21.18
N LYS A 56 -27.31 -0.13 22.50
CA LYS A 56 -26.95 1.09 23.25
C LYS A 56 -25.54 1.56 22.83
N SER A 57 -25.47 2.74 22.23
CA SER A 57 -24.30 3.30 21.54
C SER A 57 -23.17 3.75 22.47
N ASP A 58 -23.48 4.13 23.70
CA ASP A 58 -22.54 4.96 24.47
C ASP A 58 -21.41 4.15 25.14
N ASN A 59 -21.69 2.92 25.60
CA ASN A 59 -20.66 2.09 26.24
C ASN A 59 -19.72 1.37 25.25
N THR A 60 -20.11 1.25 23.98
CA THR A 60 -19.35 0.50 22.97
C THR A 60 -18.24 1.35 22.37
N ILE A 61 -18.51 2.63 22.14
CA ILE A 61 -17.55 3.60 21.59
C ILE A 61 -16.42 3.87 22.59
N GLU A 62 -16.74 4.10 23.87
CA GLU A 62 -15.72 4.30 24.91
C GLU A 62 -14.84 3.05 25.12
N LYS A 63 -15.43 1.84 25.05
CA LYS A 63 -14.68 0.59 25.17
C LYS A 63 -13.77 0.34 23.96
N PHE A 64 -14.22 0.69 22.75
CA PHE A 64 -13.40 0.64 21.53
C PHE A 64 -12.23 1.64 21.60
N GLN A 65 -12.49 2.91 21.93
CA GLN A 65 -11.46 3.93 22.09
C GLN A 65 -10.43 3.57 23.17
N LYS A 66 -10.87 2.97 24.29
CA LYS A 66 -9.97 2.51 25.35
C LYS A 66 -9.14 1.28 24.94
N SER A 67 -9.67 0.39 24.09
CA SER A 67 -8.90 -0.72 23.55
C SER A 67 -7.90 -0.30 22.47
N SER A 68 -8.23 0.72 21.66
CA SER A 68 -7.38 1.16 20.55
C SER A 68 -6.09 1.88 20.99
N VAL A 69 -6.06 2.46 22.19
CA VAL A 69 -4.82 3.02 22.79
C VAL A 69 -3.88 1.92 23.30
N ASN A 70 -4.41 0.75 23.73
CA ASN A 70 -3.59 -0.37 24.20
C ASN A 70 -2.85 -1.12 23.06
N GLU A 71 -3.15 -0.78 21.81
CA GLU A 71 -2.57 -1.41 20.62
C GLU A 71 -1.59 -0.50 19.86
N MET A 72 -1.13 0.58 20.49
CA MET A 72 0.00 1.38 20.00
C MET A 72 1.28 1.04 20.78
N VAL A 73 2.43 1.27 20.17
CA VAL A 73 3.76 1.21 20.81
C VAL A 73 4.33 2.61 20.93
N LEU A 74 4.99 2.89 22.05
CA LEU A 74 5.77 4.11 22.21
C LEU A 74 7.10 3.94 21.47
N VAL A 75 7.28 4.70 20.40
CA VAL A 75 8.58 4.85 19.74
C VAL A 75 9.35 5.93 20.49
N PRO A 76 10.51 5.61 21.11
CA PRO A 76 11.24 6.57 21.91
C PRO A 76 11.83 7.68 21.03
N GLY A 77 11.82 8.91 21.53
CA GLY A 77 12.47 10.03 20.87
C GLY A 77 13.98 9.85 20.87
N GLY A 78 14.62 10.25 19.78
CA GLY A 78 16.04 10.02 19.57
C GLY A 78 16.52 10.38 18.18
N GLU A 79 17.76 9.98 17.88
CA GLU A 79 18.39 10.16 16.58
C GLU A 79 18.31 8.87 15.76
N TYR A 80 17.56 8.95 14.66
CA TYR A 80 17.30 7.82 13.79
C TYR A 80 17.93 8.01 12.42
N GLN A 81 18.37 6.91 11.83
CA GLN A 81 18.79 6.87 10.44
C GLN A 81 17.56 6.77 9.53
N ILE A 82 17.49 7.67 8.56
CA ILE A 82 16.50 7.67 7.49
C ILE A 82 17.22 7.61 6.15
N GLY A 83 16.68 6.85 5.21
CA GLY A 83 17.28 6.62 3.91
C GLY A 83 18.48 5.68 3.95
N THR A 84 19.14 5.56 2.80
CA THR A 84 20.31 4.70 2.60
C THR A 84 21.27 5.32 1.59
N ASP A 85 22.55 4.97 1.69
CA ASP A 85 23.56 5.25 0.64
C ASP A 85 23.72 4.05 -0.33
N ASP A 86 23.22 2.85 0.06
CA ASP A 86 23.10 1.66 -0.81
C ASP A 86 21.78 1.76 -1.62
N ILE A 87 21.77 2.63 -2.63
CA ILE A 87 20.59 2.88 -3.48
C ILE A 87 20.34 1.68 -4.39
N ILE A 88 19.11 1.16 -4.35
CA ILE A 88 18.69 0.01 -5.17
C ILE A 88 17.76 0.46 -6.31
N ILE A 89 16.90 1.44 -6.06
CA ILE A 89 15.97 2.00 -7.05
C ILE A 89 16.22 3.50 -7.12
N GLU A 90 17.03 3.91 -8.11
CA GLU A 90 17.51 5.29 -8.26
C GLU A 90 16.36 6.31 -8.35
N THR A 91 15.29 5.95 -9.06
CA THR A 91 14.15 6.84 -9.28
C THR A 91 13.34 7.15 -8.03
N ASP A 92 13.50 6.36 -6.96
CA ASP A 92 12.71 6.53 -5.73
C ASP A 92 13.36 7.51 -4.74
N SER A 93 14.59 7.97 -5.00
CA SER A 93 15.32 8.88 -4.11
C SER A 93 15.40 8.35 -2.66
N GLU A 94 15.80 7.09 -2.49
CA GLU A 94 15.95 6.46 -1.16
C GLU A 94 17.05 7.11 -0.30
N GLY A 95 17.98 7.83 -0.93
CA GLY A 95 19.08 8.52 -0.27
C GLY A 95 18.97 10.05 -0.28
N PRO A 96 20.01 10.74 0.23
CA PRO A 96 21.14 10.16 0.96
C PRO A 96 20.72 9.65 2.33
N ARG A 97 21.54 8.78 2.92
CA ARG A 97 21.42 8.43 4.34
C ARG A 97 21.56 9.69 5.19
N ARG A 98 20.65 9.88 6.14
CA ARG A 98 20.63 11.03 7.05
C ARG A 98 20.26 10.62 8.46
N ILE A 99 20.81 11.33 9.45
CA ILE A 99 20.40 11.21 10.85
C ILE A 99 19.42 12.34 11.14
N ILE A 100 18.22 11.98 11.60
CA ILE A 100 17.17 12.94 11.96
C ILE A 100 16.75 12.72 13.41
N LYS A 101 16.55 13.82 14.13
CA LYS A 101 15.96 13.80 15.48
C LYS A 101 14.44 13.68 15.38
N ILE A 102 13.88 12.63 15.98
CA ILE A 102 12.44 12.38 16.05
C ILE A 102 12.02 12.46 17.51
N ASN A 103 10.92 13.16 17.80
CA ASN A 103 10.34 13.20 19.15
C ASN A 103 9.64 11.88 19.45
N SER A 104 9.50 11.52 20.73
CA SER A 104 8.72 10.35 21.11
C SER A 104 7.28 10.46 20.57
N PHE A 105 6.74 9.36 20.06
CA PHE A 105 5.38 9.28 19.54
C PHE A 105 4.84 7.85 19.68
N TYR A 106 3.53 7.69 19.57
CA TYR A 106 2.89 6.37 19.50
C TYR A 106 2.66 5.98 18.04
N LEU A 107 2.89 4.71 17.70
CA LEU A 107 2.54 4.13 16.40
C LEU A 107 1.67 2.88 16.63
N ASP A 108 0.64 2.68 15.81
CA ASP A 108 -0.14 1.44 15.85
C ASP A 108 0.77 0.21 15.62
N LYS A 109 0.60 -0.83 16.45
CA LYS A 109 1.31 -2.12 16.33
C LYS A 109 1.07 -2.78 14.98
N TYR A 110 -0.15 -2.62 14.49
CA TYR A 110 -0.71 -3.31 13.34
C TYR A 110 -1.19 -2.32 12.30
N GLU A 111 -1.33 -2.78 11.06
CA GLU A 111 -2.14 -2.08 10.06
C GLU A 111 -3.59 -1.95 10.54
N VAL A 112 -4.31 -0.93 10.09
CA VAL A 112 -5.75 -0.80 10.39
C VAL A 112 -6.48 -1.97 9.76
N SER A 113 -7.20 -2.74 10.57
CA SER A 113 -7.92 -3.92 10.12
C SER A 113 -9.29 -3.58 9.51
N ASN A 114 -9.86 -4.53 8.77
CA ASN A 114 -11.22 -4.45 8.26
C ASN A 114 -12.26 -4.24 9.39
N ILE A 115 -12.10 -4.91 10.53
CA ILE A 115 -13.01 -4.72 11.68
C ILE A 115 -12.91 -3.31 12.26
N ASP A 116 -11.69 -2.77 12.37
CA ASP A 116 -11.49 -1.42 12.88
C ASP A 116 -12.06 -0.37 11.92
N PHE A 117 -11.84 -0.53 10.62
CA PHE A 117 -12.39 0.37 9.61
C PHE A 117 -13.92 0.27 9.50
N PHE A 118 -14.48 -0.94 9.67
CA PHE A 118 -15.92 -1.15 9.74
C PHE A 118 -16.57 -0.36 10.88
N HIS A 119 -15.93 -0.28 12.05
CA HIS A 119 -16.40 0.54 13.17
C HIS A 119 -16.40 2.03 12.83
N PHE A 120 -15.34 2.52 12.19
CA PHE A 120 -15.28 3.90 11.70
C PHE A 120 -16.44 4.20 10.74
N VAL A 121 -16.61 3.40 9.69
CA VAL A 121 -17.65 3.62 8.68
C VAL A 121 -19.05 3.54 9.29
N THR A 122 -19.30 2.56 10.16
CA THR A 122 -20.62 2.39 10.79
C THR A 122 -20.95 3.55 11.74
N SER A 123 -19.96 4.10 12.45
CA SER A 123 -20.18 5.22 13.39
C SER A 123 -20.30 6.59 12.73
N THR A 124 -19.80 6.74 11.51
CA THR A 124 -19.72 8.03 10.80
C THR A 124 -20.55 8.09 9.52
N ASN A 125 -21.04 6.93 9.05
CA ASN A 125 -21.63 6.76 7.72
C ASN A 125 -20.68 7.22 6.60
N TYR A 126 -19.37 7.09 6.82
CA TYR A 126 -18.33 7.49 5.86
C TYR A 126 -18.39 6.64 4.59
N LYS A 127 -18.20 7.28 3.43
CA LYS A 127 -18.01 6.61 2.14
C LYS A 127 -16.60 6.86 1.66
N THR A 128 -15.90 5.80 1.31
CA THR A 128 -14.55 5.86 0.76
C THR A 128 -14.54 6.48 -0.63
N GLU A 129 -13.38 6.97 -1.07
CA GLU A 129 -13.25 7.48 -2.43
C GLU A 129 -13.48 6.39 -3.48
N ALA A 130 -13.10 5.13 -3.19
CA ALA A 130 -13.42 4.00 -4.06
C ALA A 130 -14.95 3.82 -4.23
N GLU A 131 -15.72 3.89 -3.15
CA GLU A 131 -17.19 3.83 -3.19
C GLU A 131 -17.80 5.03 -3.94
N VAL A 132 -17.19 6.22 -3.85
CA VAL A 132 -17.67 7.44 -4.53
C VAL A 132 -17.35 7.42 -6.02
N PHE A 133 -16.15 6.99 -6.40
CA PHE A 133 -15.76 6.81 -7.81
C PHE A 133 -16.48 5.62 -8.45
N GLY A 134 -16.84 4.60 -7.65
CA GLY A 134 -17.49 3.38 -8.11
C GLY A 134 -16.52 2.31 -8.60
N ASP A 135 -15.21 2.50 -8.42
CA ASP A 135 -14.17 1.58 -8.88
C ASP A 135 -12.88 1.66 -8.07
N SER A 136 -12.07 0.61 -8.16
CA SER A 136 -10.70 0.57 -7.64
C SER A 136 -9.81 -0.42 -8.41
N PHE A 137 -8.52 -0.45 -8.10
CA PHE A 137 -7.56 -1.31 -8.78
C PHE A 137 -7.40 -2.67 -8.10
N VAL A 138 -7.63 -3.75 -8.86
CA VAL A 138 -7.52 -5.15 -8.41
C VAL A 138 -6.42 -5.87 -9.19
N PHE A 139 -5.63 -6.69 -8.51
CA PHE A 139 -4.58 -7.48 -9.12
C PHE A 139 -5.16 -8.71 -9.83
N GLY A 140 -4.74 -8.95 -11.08
CA GLY A 140 -5.35 -9.94 -11.98
C GLY A 140 -5.31 -11.40 -11.51
N LEU A 141 -4.46 -11.74 -10.53
CA LEU A 141 -4.47 -13.09 -9.94
C LEU A 141 -5.78 -13.38 -9.20
N PHE A 142 -6.45 -12.36 -8.64
CA PHE A 142 -7.70 -12.51 -7.91
C PHE A 142 -8.95 -12.43 -8.80
N LEU A 143 -8.76 -12.16 -10.10
CA LEU A 143 -9.82 -12.10 -11.07
C LEU A 143 -9.92 -13.42 -11.84
N ASN A 144 -11.15 -13.88 -12.07
CA ASN A 144 -11.38 -15.04 -12.92
C ASN A 144 -10.99 -14.74 -14.38
N ARG A 145 -10.89 -15.78 -15.21
CA ARG A 145 -10.44 -15.64 -16.60
C ARG A 145 -11.39 -14.77 -17.43
N THR A 146 -12.69 -14.91 -17.25
CA THR A 146 -13.71 -14.15 -17.98
C THR A 146 -13.57 -12.65 -17.71
N PHE A 147 -13.50 -12.26 -16.44
CA PHE A 147 -13.31 -10.86 -16.03
C PHE A 147 -12.01 -10.26 -16.59
N LYS A 148 -10.91 -11.04 -16.59
CA LYS A 148 -9.64 -10.57 -17.16
C LYS A 148 -9.73 -10.27 -18.66
N GLU A 149 -10.45 -11.10 -19.42
CA GLU A 149 -10.62 -10.89 -20.86
C GLU A 149 -11.54 -9.69 -21.15
N GLU A 150 -12.60 -9.52 -20.36
CA GLU A 150 -13.52 -8.37 -20.47
C GLU A 150 -12.83 -7.05 -20.13
N LEU A 151 -11.98 -7.05 -19.11
CA LEU A 151 -11.31 -5.85 -18.59
C LEU A 151 -9.90 -5.61 -19.18
N LYS A 152 -9.49 -6.35 -20.22
CA LYS A 152 -8.13 -6.28 -20.79
C LYS A 152 -7.73 -4.88 -21.27
N ASP A 153 -8.70 -4.06 -21.66
CA ASP A 153 -8.47 -2.70 -22.16
C ASP A 153 -8.52 -1.65 -21.01
N TYR A 154 -8.94 -2.05 -19.81
CA TYR A 154 -9.02 -1.24 -18.59
C TYR A 154 -7.85 -1.51 -17.63
N ARG A 155 -6.72 -1.95 -18.18
CA ARG A 155 -5.51 -2.23 -17.43
C ARG A 155 -4.60 -1.02 -17.36
N VAL A 156 -3.81 -0.98 -16.30
CA VAL A 156 -2.74 0.01 -16.17
C VAL A 156 -1.64 -0.29 -17.18
N ALA A 157 -1.36 0.64 -18.10
CA ALA A 157 -0.43 0.42 -19.21
C ALA A 157 0.98 0.00 -18.77
N GLN A 158 1.51 0.65 -17.72
CA GLN A 158 2.85 0.36 -17.19
C GLN A 158 2.89 -0.90 -16.30
N ALA A 159 1.73 -1.42 -15.92
CA ALA A 159 1.60 -2.56 -15.02
C ALA A 159 0.34 -3.38 -15.38
N PRO A 160 0.38 -4.14 -16.49
CA PRO A 160 -0.80 -4.78 -17.10
C PRO A 160 -1.39 -5.96 -16.31
N TRP A 161 -0.99 -6.11 -15.04
CA TRP A 161 -1.63 -7.00 -14.07
C TRP A 161 -2.59 -6.27 -13.14
N TRP A 162 -2.65 -4.93 -13.20
CA TRP A 162 -3.64 -4.12 -12.49
C TRP A 162 -4.83 -3.82 -13.39
N TYR A 163 -6.02 -4.16 -12.91
CA TYR A 163 -7.29 -3.97 -13.58
C TYR A 163 -8.10 -2.94 -12.81
N LYS A 164 -8.69 -1.98 -13.52
CA LYS A 164 -9.74 -1.12 -12.97
C LYS A 164 -11.03 -1.95 -12.91
N VAL A 165 -11.59 -2.14 -11.72
CA VAL A 165 -12.76 -3.01 -11.50
C VAL A 165 -13.88 -2.18 -10.86
N ASP A 166 -15.02 -2.12 -11.56
CA ASP A 166 -16.23 -1.47 -11.06
C ASP A 166 -16.76 -2.21 -9.82
N GLY A 167 -17.20 -1.46 -8.81
CA GLY A 167 -17.67 -2.00 -7.54
C GLY A 167 -16.59 -2.61 -6.66
N ALA A 168 -15.30 -2.46 -7.01
CA ALA A 168 -14.21 -2.82 -6.13
C ALA A 168 -13.97 -1.72 -5.09
N ASP A 169 -14.11 -2.08 -3.81
CA ASP A 169 -13.91 -1.19 -2.68
C ASP A 169 -13.41 -1.98 -1.45
N TRP A 170 -13.36 -1.34 -0.28
CA TRP A 170 -12.85 -1.97 0.94
C TRP A 170 -13.73 -3.13 1.46
N ARG A 171 -15.04 -3.14 1.17
CA ARG A 171 -15.94 -4.26 1.51
C ARG A 171 -15.92 -5.34 0.44
N HIS A 172 -15.64 -4.96 -0.80
CA HIS A 172 -15.67 -5.77 -2.00
C HIS A 172 -14.29 -5.79 -2.70
N PRO A 173 -13.24 -6.33 -2.07
CA PRO A 173 -11.85 -6.15 -2.50
C PRO A 173 -11.46 -6.78 -3.85
N TYR A 174 -12.30 -7.69 -4.37
CA TYR A 174 -12.08 -8.35 -5.66
C TYR A 174 -13.22 -8.08 -6.65
N GLY A 175 -14.01 -7.02 -6.41
CA GLY A 175 -15.20 -6.67 -7.18
C GLY A 175 -16.51 -7.02 -6.46
N PRO A 176 -17.67 -6.73 -7.06
CA PRO A 176 -18.97 -6.64 -6.38
C PRO A 176 -19.44 -7.95 -5.72
N ASP A 177 -19.00 -9.09 -6.25
CA ASP A 177 -19.37 -10.42 -5.72
C ASP A 177 -18.46 -10.89 -4.57
N SER A 178 -17.37 -10.16 -4.30
CA SER A 178 -16.45 -10.46 -3.19
C SER A 178 -16.94 -9.84 -1.88
N ASN A 179 -16.43 -10.32 -0.75
CA ASN A 179 -16.70 -9.73 0.56
C ASN A 179 -15.53 -9.97 1.54
N ILE A 180 -15.59 -9.30 2.69
CA ILE A 180 -14.55 -9.36 3.74
C ILE A 180 -14.93 -10.24 4.94
N THR A 181 -15.98 -11.07 4.86
CA THR A 181 -16.50 -11.84 6.01
C THR A 181 -15.43 -12.71 6.67
N ASP A 182 -14.59 -13.36 5.85
CA ASP A 182 -13.51 -14.23 6.30
C ASP A 182 -12.16 -13.49 6.45
N ALA A 183 -12.16 -12.16 6.35
CA ALA A 183 -10.97 -11.32 6.34
C ALA A 183 -11.12 -10.09 7.27
N MET A 184 -11.95 -10.18 8.31
CA MET A 184 -12.19 -9.07 9.23
C MET A 184 -10.94 -8.65 10.03
N ASP A 185 -9.98 -9.56 10.24
CA ASP A 185 -8.70 -9.31 10.91
C ASP A 185 -7.52 -9.05 9.95
N HIS A 186 -7.79 -8.99 8.64
CA HIS A 186 -6.84 -8.56 7.61
C HIS A 186 -6.81 -7.01 7.51
N PRO A 187 -5.75 -6.42 6.94
CA PRO A 187 -5.69 -4.98 6.74
C PRO A 187 -6.80 -4.51 5.80
N VAL A 188 -7.37 -3.35 6.10
CA VAL A 188 -8.25 -2.66 5.15
C VAL A 188 -7.44 -2.23 3.91
N ILE A 189 -8.00 -2.48 2.74
CA ILE A 189 -7.45 -2.15 1.43
C ILE A 189 -8.46 -1.34 0.61
N HIS A 190 -8.08 -0.86 -0.57
CA HIS A 190 -8.91 0.06 -1.38
C HIS A 190 -9.26 1.37 -0.68
N VAL A 191 -8.40 1.81 0.24
CA VAL A 191 -8.53 3.07 0.96
C VAL A 191 -7.55 4.09 0.39
N SER A 192 -8.04 5.28 0.08
CA SER A 192 -7.20 6.39 -0.37
C SER A 192 -6.42 7.01 0.79
N TRP A 193 -5.52 7.94 0.46
CA TRP A 193 -4.84 8.71 1.49
C TRP A 193 -5.85 9.57 2.28
N ARG A 194 -6.86 10.13 1.61
CA ARG A 194 -7.90 10.94 2.27
C ARG A 194 -8.77 10.09 3.20
N ASP A 195 -9.09 8.86 2.80
CA ASP A 195 -9.78 7.87 3.64
C ASP A 195 -8.97 7.55 4.89
N ALA A 196 -7.67 7.28 4.73
CA ALA A 196 -6.76 7.01 5.82
C ALA A 196 -6.65 8.19 6.81
N VAL A 197 -6.58 9.42 6.30
CA VAL A 197 -6.58 10.63 7.13
C VAL A 197 -7.91 10.81 7.87
N ALA A 198 -9.05 10.58 7.22
CA ALA A 198 -10.36 10.68 7.85
C ALA A 198 -10.49 9.70 9.02
N TYR A 199 -10.08 8.44 8.81
CA TYR A 199 -10.06 7.41 9.85
C TYR A 199 -9.15 7.80 11.02
N CYS A 200 -7.88 8.18 10.75
CA CYS A 200 -6.95 8.50 11.84
C CYS A 200 -7.44 9.71 12.64
N LYS A 201 -8.00 10.74 11.98
CA LYS A 201 -8.60 11.90 12.67
C LYS A 201 -9.78 11.49 13.57
N TRP A 202 -10.66 10.63 13.08
CA TRP A 202 -11.82 10.15 13.85
C TRP A 202 -11.41 9.48 15.17
N ARG A 203 -10.32 8.71 15.19
CA ARG A 203 -9.78 8.11 16.43
C ARG A 203 -8.79 8.99 17.19
N ASN A 204 -8.77 10.30 16.93
CA ASN A 204 -7.86 11.27 17.55
C ASN A 204 -6.37 10.89 17.39
N ALA A 205 -6.01 10.54 16.16
CA ALA A 205 -4.68 10.17 15.69
C ALA A 205 -4.37 10.90 14.36
N ARG A 206 -3.26 10.53 13.72
CA ARG A 206 -2.82 11.03 12.41
C ARG A 206 -2.12 9.92 11.64
N LEU A 207 -1.80 10.12 10.37
CA LEU A 207 -0.80 9.29 9.70
C LEU A 207 0.60 9.56 10.29
N PRO A 208 1.50 8.57 10.31
CA PRO A 208 2.91 8.83 10.60
C PRO A 208 3.52 9.67 9.48
N THR A 209 4.53 10.47 9.81
CA THR A 209 5.44 11.01 8.78
C THR A 209 6.26 9.86 8.16
N GLU A 210 6.80 10.05 6.96
CA GLU A 210 7.72 9.08 6.34
C GLU A 210 8.91 8.78 7.25
N ALA A 211 9.46 9.79 7.90
CA ALA A 211 10.60 9.63 8.81
C ALA A 211 10.23 8.84 10.08
N GLU A 212 9.07 9.12 10.69
CA GLU A 212 8.57 8.34 11.82
C GLU A 212 8.32 6.89 11.44
N TRP A 213 7.71 6.65 10.28
CA TRP A 213 7.44 5.31 9.78
C TRP A 213 8.74 4.52 9.57
N GLU A 214 9.74 5.12 8.92
CA GLU A 214 11.01 4.42 8.66
C GLU A 214 11.83 4.19 9.93
N ALA A 215 11.87 5.16 10.85
CA ALA A 215 12.50 4.98 12.16
C ALA A 215 11.86 3.83 12.95
N ALA A 216 10.53 3.76 12.93
CA ALA A 216 9.77 2.69 13.55
C ALA A 216 10.02 1.34 12.86
N CYS A 217 10.04 1.31 11.52
CA CYS A 217 10.34 0.10 10.73
C CYS A 217 11.69 -0.51 11.13
N ARG A 218 12.72 0.33 11.30
CA ARG A 218 14.06 -0.11 11.69
C ARG A 218 14.18 -0.61 13.13
N GLY A 219 13.19 -0.39 13.99
CA GLY A 219 13.18 -0.91 15.35
C GLY A 219 14.35 -0.43 16.22
N GLY A 220 14.91 0.75 15.94
CA GLY A 220 16.11 1.26 16.64
C GLY A 220 17.46 0.80 16.05
N HIS A 221 17.45 -0.05 15.03
CA HIS A 221 18.67 -0.44 14.32
C HIS A 221 19.10 0.60 13.27
N ARG A 222 20.37 0.54 12.88
CA ARG A 222 20.98 1.34 11.81
C ARG A 222 21.51 0.42 10.72
N ASP A 223 21.55 0.93 9.49
CA ASP A 223 22.08 0.22 8.32
C ASP A 223 21.47 -1.17 8.03
N THR A 224 20.26 -1.45 8.54
CA THR A 224 19.51 -2.68 8.24
C THR A 224 18.62 -2.52 7.00
N LYS A 225 18.50 -3.57 6.18
CA LYS A 225 17.61 -3.59 5.00
C LYS A 225 16.15 -3.81 5.38
N TYR A 226 15.89 -4.76 6.27
CA TYR A 226 14.55 -5.14 6.74
C TYR A 226 14.37 -4.79 8.22
N PRO A 227 13.13 -4.76 8.73
CA PRO A 227 12.87 -4.54 10.15
C PRO A 227 13.66 -5.45 11.10
N TRP A 228 13.92 -6.69 10.67
CA TRP A 228 14.60 -7.73 11.44
C TRP A 228 16.09 -7.93 11.08
N GLY A 229 16.67 -7.07 10.23
CA GLY A 229 18.07 -7.17 9.78
C GLY A 229 18.23 -7.32 8.27
N ASP A 230 19.32 -7.95 7.82
CA ASP A 230 19.71 -7.94 6.38
C ASP A 230 19.42 -9.23 5.62
N LYS A 231 19.16 -10.33 6.32
CA LYS A 231 18.79 -11.61 5.70
C LYS A 231 17.28 -11.64 5.52
N LEU A 232 16.82 -11.87 4.29
CA LEU A 232 15.38 -11.94 4.00
C LEU A 232 14.69 -13.11 4.72
N PHE A 233 15.38 -14.25 4.83
CA PHE A 233 14.89 -15.45 5.50
C PHE A 233 15.84 -15.87 6.64
N PRO A 234 15.86 -15.14 7.77
CA PRO A 234 16.64 -15.55 8.94
C PRO A 234 16.15 -16.93 9.38
N ASP A 235 17.09 -17.84 9.64
CA ASP A 235 16.80 -19.23 10.01
C ASP A 235 15.83 -19.97 9.07
N ARG A 236 15.84 -19.60 7.78
CA ARG A 236 14.94 -20.13 6.74
C ARG A 236 13.45 -19.89 7.03
N LYS A 237 13.13 -18.86 7.81
CA LYS A 237 11.75 -18.46 8.13
C LYS A 237 11.32 -17.26 7.31
N HIS A 238 10.06 -17.27 6.90
CA HIS A 238 9.40 -16.08 6.35
C HIS A 238 9.11 -15.11 7.48
N MET A 239 9.50 -13.85 7.29
CA MET A 239 9.31 -12.77 8.27
C MET A 239 8.32 -11.70 7.77
N ALA A 240 7.83 -11.83 6.55
CA ALA A 240 6.89 -10.93 5.92
C ALA A 240 6.06 -11.69 4.88
N ASN A 241 4.84 -11.23 4.66
CA ASN A 241 4.01 -11.63 3.54
C ASN A 241 4.40 -10.84 2.29
N ILE A 242 5.04 -11.51 1.34
CA ILE A 242 5.53 -10.96 0.06
C ILE A 242 5.34 -12.00 -1.04
N TRP A 243 5.69 -11.71 -2.29
CA TRP A 243 5.52 -12.70 -3.34
C TRP A 243 6.60 -13.79 -3.30
N GLN A 244 6.23 -15.05 -3.54
CA GLN A 244 7.20 -16.11 -3.90
C GLN A 244 6.78 -16.84 -5.16
N GLY A 245 7.64 -16.89 -6.17
CA GLY A 245 7.37 -17.59 -7.42
C GLY A 245 7.70 -16.71 -8.62
N ASN A 246 6.93 -16.85 -9.69
CA ASN A 246 7.13 -16.09 -10.93
C ASN A 246 6.05 -15.01 -11.02
N PHE A 247 6.40 -13.79 -10.60
CA PHE A 247 5.54 -12.63 -10.73
C PHE A 247 5.33 -12.26 -12.22
N PRO A 248 4.12 -11.88 -12.66
CA PRO A 248 2.86 -11.76 -11.90
C PRO A 248 1.98 -13.04 -11.96
N ASN A 249 2.45 -14.12 -12.58
CA ASN A 249 1.60 -15.21 -13.04
C ASN A 249 1.40 -16.34 -12.02
N TYR A 250 2.36 -16.55 -11.11
CA TYR A 250 2.33 -17.63 -10.13
C TYR A 250 2.92 -17.23 -8.79
N ASN A 251 2.07 -17.19 -7.76
CA ASN A 251 2.45 -17.09 -6.35
C ASN A 251 2.31 -18.46 -5.68
N SER A 252 3.41 -18.94 -5.10
CA SER A 252 3.49 -20.23 -4.40
C SER A 252 3.06 -20.18 -2.93
N ALA A 253 2.79 -18.98 -2.38
CA ALA A 253 2.34 -18.78 -1.00
C ALA A 253 3.21 -19.54 0.04
N LYS A 254 4.54 -19.48 -0.12
CA LYS A 254 5.47 -20.16 0.79
C LYS A 254 5.51 -19.53 2.18
N ASP A 255 5.14 -18.25 2.28
CA ASP A 255 4.87 -17.57 3.54
C ASP A 255 3.48 -17.87 4.13
N GLY A 256 2.65 -18.63 3.41
CA GLY A 256 1.29 -19.02 3.81
C GLY A 256 0.17 -18.21 3.16
N TYR A 257 0.46 -17.15 2.39
CA TYR A 257 -0.55 -16.23 1.88
C TYR A 257 -0.37 -15.88 0.40
N VAL A 258 -1.46 -15.92 -0.36
CA VAL A 258 -1.49 -15.42 -1.75
C VAL A 258 -1.80 -13.93 -1.80
N GLY A 259 -2.72 -13.48 -0.93
CA GLY A 259 -3.16 -12.09 -0.77
C GLY A 259 -2.69 -11.51 0.56
N THR A 260 -3.52 -10.71 1.21
CA THR A 260 -3.23 -10.19 2.54
C THR A 260 -3.22 -11.29 3.61
N ASN A 261 -2.61 -11.02 4.75
CA ASN A 261 -2.66 -11.85 5.95
C ASN A 261 -3.23 -11.06 7.15
N PRO A 262 -3.64 -11.74 8.25
CA PRO A 262 -4.07 -11.06 9.47
C PRO A 262 -3.01 -10.09 10.00
N VAL A 263 -3.46 -8.92 10.45
CA VAL A 263 -2.58 -7.79 10.82
C VAL A 263 -1.66 -8.09 12.02
N LYS A 264 -1.99 -9.12 12.81
CA LYS A 264 -1.25 -9.54 14.00
C LYS A 264 -0.18 -10.61 13.74
N LEU A 265 0.04 -10.99 12.47
CA LEU A 265 1.11 -11.91 12.10
C LEU A 265 2.41 -11.18 11.80
N PHE A 266 3.51 -11.92 11.87
CA PHE A 266 4.87 -11.45 11.65
C PHE A 266 5.26 -10.29 12.59
N LEU A 267 5.64 -10.62 13.83
CA LEU A 267 6.38 -9.68 14.69
C LEU A 267 7.76 -9.45 14.06
N GLN A 268 8.07 -8.21 13.73
CA GLN A 268 9.17 -7.90 12.80
C GLN A 268 10.34 -7.14 13.43
N ASN A 269 10.17 -6.46 14.57
CA ASN A 269 11.26 -5.70 15.18
C ASN A 269 11.12 -5.50 16.70
N ASP A 270 12.17 -4.91 17.28
CA ASP A 270 12.33 -4.69 18.73
C ASP A 270 11.33 -3.70 19.32
N PHE A 271 10.67 -2.88 18.50
CA PHE A 271 9.59 -2.00 18.96
C PHE A 271 8.24 -2.70 19.09
N GLY A 272 8.14 -3.98 18.74
CA GLY A 272 6.88 -4.71 18.84
C GLY A 272 5.94 -4.48 17.66
N LEU A 273 6.47 -4.06 16.50
CA LEU A 273 5.69 -3.76 15.30
C LEU A 273 5.55 -4.99 14.40
N TYR A 274 4.39 -5.07 13.75
CA TYR A 274 3.99 -6.16 12.87
C TYR A 274 3.81 -5.64 11.45
N ASN A 275 4.12 -6.48 10.45
CA ASN A 275 3.93 -6.19 9.02
C ASN A 275 4.41 -4.79 8.57
N MET A 276 5.50 -4.26 9.14
CA MET A 276 6.14 -3.04 8.63
C MET A 276 6.72 -3.26 7.22
N ALA A 277 7.16 -4.48 6.91
CA ALA A 277 7.52 -4.90 5.57
C ALA A 277 6.56 -5.97 5.05
N GLY A 278 6.04 -5.80 3.84
CA GLY A 278 5.09 -6.72 3.20
C GLY A 278 3.63 -6.45 3.61
N ASN A 279 2.78 -7.46 3.42
CA ASN A 279 1.32 -7.40 3.60
C ASN A 279 0.66 -6.29 2.76
N VAL A 280 0.44 -5.07 3.25
CA VAL A 280 -0.02 -3.95 2.42
C VAL A 280 0.95 -2.78 2.43
N TRP A 281 0.93 -2.01 1.35
CA TRP A 281 1.55 -0.68 1.36
C TRP A 281 0.88 0.18 2.42
N GLU A 282 1.63 1.10 3.00
CA GLU A 282 1.10 1.99 4.02
C GLU A 282 1.27 3.47 3.66
N TRP A 283 0.17 4.21 3.66
CA TRP A 283 0.18 5.65 3.52
C TRP A 283 0.93 6.36 4.66
N THR A 284 1.68 7.40 4.32
CA THR A 284 2.28 8.34 5.28
C THR A 284 1.75 9.76 5.05
N GLN A 285 2.03 10.69 5.97
CA GLN A 285 1.57 12.07 5.87
C GLN A 285 2.26 12.87 4.76
N ASP A 286 3.47 12.46 4.37
CA ASP A 286 4.36 13.24 3.53
C ASP A 286 3.93 13.25 2.06
N THR A 287 4.11 14.41 1.43
CA THR A 287 4.06 14.54 -0.02
C THR A 287 5.34 13.96 -0.63
N TRP A 288 5.23 13.27 -1.77
CA TRP A 288 6.36 12.67 -2.50
C TRP A 288 7.47 13.67 -2.82
N SER A 289 7.10 14.80 -3.42
CA SER A 289 7.99 15.91 -3.75
C SER A 289 7.24 17.24 -3.70
N LYS A 290 7.96 18.35 -3.55
CA LYS A 290 7.34 19.70 -3.49
C LYS A 290 6.58 20.04 -4.78
N ASP A 291 7.04 19.51 -5.91
CA ASP A 291 6.45 19.78 -7.24
C ASP A 291 5.21 18.93 -7.52
N GLN A 292 4.96 17.89 -6.71
CA GLN A 292 3.83 16.97 -6.87
C GLN A 292 3.01 16.88 -5.57
N PRO A 293 2.33 17.97 -5.15
CA PRO A 293 1.64 18.06 -3.85
C PRO A 293 0.53 17.01 -3.64
N GLN A 294 -0.04 16.51 -4.74
CA GLN A 294 -1.09 15.49 -4.77
C GLN A 294 -0.53 14.07 -4.58
N GLU A 295 0.76 13.84 -4.85
CA GLU A 295 1.41 12.55 -4.69
C GLU A 295 1.82 12.37 -3.22
N LYS A 296 1.32 11.33 -2.58
CA LYS A 296 1.61 11.01 -1.18
C LYS A 296 2.55 9.82 -1.09
N VAL A 297 3.43 9.86 -0.11
CA VAL A 297 4.37 8.78 0.13
C VAL A 297 3.64 7.57 0.69
N LYS A 298 4.05 6.39 0.20
CA LYS A 298 3.72 5.09 0.79
C LYS A 298 4.99 4.28 1.03
N LYS A 299 4.97 3.45 2.07
CA LYS A 299 6.15 2.67 2.54
C LYS A 299 5.79 1.19 2.75
N GLY A 300 6.81 0.35 2.93
CA GLY A 300 6.67 -1.04 3.39
C GLY A 300 6.57 -2.13 2.32
N GLY A 301 6.13 -1.80 1.10
CA GLY A 301 5.84 -2.83 0.10
C GLY A 301 4.51 -3.55 0.40
N SER A 302 4.27 -4.70 -0.23
CA SER A 302 3.02 -5.46 -0.06
C SER A 302 3.23 -6.94 -0.35
N TYR A 303 2.19 -7.76 -0.19
CA TYR A 303 2.14 -9.17 -0.58
C TYR A 303 2.45 -9.41 -2.08
N LEU A 304 2.35 -8.36 -2.92
CA LEU A 304 2.70 -8.41 -4.35
C LEU A 304 4.18 -8.12 -4.63
N CYS A 305 4.95 -7.64 -3.65
CA CYS A 305 6.33 -7.26 -3.89
C CYS A 305 7.22 -8.49 -4.08
N HIS A 306 8.05 -8.44 -5.13
CA HIS A 306 9.05 -9.46 -5.45
C HIS A 306 10.35 -8.79 -5.88
N ARG A 307 11.50 -9.42 -5.59
CA ARG A 307 12.81 -8.85 -5.94
C ARG A 307 12.96 -8.56 -7.44
N SER A 308 12.31 -9.33 -8.31
CA SER A 308 12.42 -9.20 -9.77
C SER A 308 11.72 -7.98 -10.37
N TYR A 309 10.85 -7.29 -9.62
CA TYR A 309 10.05 -6.20 -10.16
C TYR A 309 9.87 -5.06 -9.14
N CYS A 310 9.47 -5.38 -7.92
CA CYS A 310 9.21 -4.40 -6.87
C CYS A 310 9.94 -4.81 -5.58
N TYR A 311 11.22 -4.46 -5.50
CA TYR A 311 12.06 -4.72 -4.33
C TYR A 311 11.91 -3.63 -3.26
N ARG A 312 10.65 -3.34 -2.87
CA ARG A 312 10.31 -2.24 -1.95
C ARG A 312 9.86 -2.69 -0.55
N TYR A 313 10.05 -3.97 -0.19
CA TYR A 313 9.85 -4.48 1.17
C TYR A 313 11.06 -4.20 2.10
N ARG A 314 11.71 -3.05 1.94
CA ARG A 314 12.86 -2.60 2.73
C ARG A 314 12.48 -1.31 3.45
N CYS A 315 13.02 -1.06 4.65
CA CYS A 315 12.63 0.14 5.41
C CYS A 315 12.95 1.45 4.69
N SER A 316 14.07 1.52 3.94
CA SER A 316 14.46 2.70 3.16
C SER A 316 13.62 2.89 1.90
N ALA A 317 13.02 1.82 1.38
CA ALA A 317 12.27 1.89 0.13
C ALA A 317 11.06 2.80 0.31
N ARG A 318 10.71 3.48 -0.77
CA ARG A 318 9.60 4.43 -0.81
C ARG A 318 8.95 4.40 -2.18
N SER A 319 7.69 4.76 -2.22
CA SER A 319 6.93 4.94 -3.46
C SER A 319 5.85 5.97 -3.21
N HIS A 320 5.02 6.24 -4.21
CA HIS A 320 3.95 7.21 -4.09
C HIS A 320 2.74 6.83 -4.94
N ASN A 321 1.64 7.51 -4.66
CA ASN A 321 0.42 7.52 -5.43
C ASN A 321 -0.31 8.84 -5.17
N THR A 322 -1.20 9.25 -6.08
CA THR A 322 -2.08 10.39 -5.84
C THR A 322 -2.93 10.14 -4.60
N GLU A 323 -3.25 11.21 -3.87
CA GLU A 323 -3.99 11.13 -2.60
C GLU A 323 -5.39 10.51 -2.70
N ASP A 324 -5.96 10.45 -3.91
CA ASP A 324 -7.25 9.85 -4.24
C ASP A 324 -7.16 8.42 -4.83
N SER A 325 -5.94 7.90 -5.01
CA SER A 325 -5.70 6.54 -5.49
C SER A 325 -6.06 5.50 -4.43
N SER A 326 -6.64 4.38 -4.87
CA SER A 326 -6.91 3.20 -4.03
C SER A 326 -6.58 1.90 -4.79
N ALA A 327 -6.10 0.88 -4.09
CA ALA A 327 -5.75 -0.41 -4.68
C ALA A 327 -5.84 -1.57 -3.67
N GLY A 328 -5.98 -2.79 -4.17
CA GLY A 328 -6.13 -4.01 -3.37
C GLY A 328 -4.87 -4.50 -2.63
N ASN A 329 -3.83 -3.67 -2.55
CA ASN A 329 -2.60 -3.93 -1.82
C ASN A 329 -2.10 -2.70 -1.03
N LEU A 330 -2.99 -1.74 -0.77
CA LEU A 330 -2.68 -0.45 -0.15
C LEU A 330 -3.65 -0.16 0.99
N GLY A 331 -3.09 -0.01 2.18
CA GLY A 331 -3.76 0.35 3.43
C GLY A 331 -2.94 1.40 4.19
N PHE A 332 -3.00 1.36 5.53
CA PHE A 332 -2.32 2.32 6.40
C PHE A 332 -2.32 1.87 7.87
N ARG A 333 -1.53 2.59 8.68
CA ARG A 333 -1.58 2.56 10.15
C ARG A 333 -1.55 3.98 10.71
N CYS A 334 -2.05 4.19 11.93
CA CYS A 334 -2.04 5.52 12.55
C CYS A 334 -0.88 5.72 13.53
N ALA A 335 -0.53 6.99 13.73
CA ALA A 335 0.41 7.49 14.73
C ALA A 335 -0.27 8.55 15.61
N LYS A 336 0.28 8.79 16.79
CA LYS A 336 -0.21 9.81 17.72
C LYS A 336 0.95 10.49 18.44
N SER A 337 0.95 11.81 18.46
CA SER A 337 1.93 12.58 19.23
C SER A 337 1.67 12.43 20.74
N LEU A 338 2.72 12.52 21.55
CA LEU A 338 2.54 12.70 23.00
C LEU A 338 1.88 14.06 23.24
N SER A 339 0.80 14.06 24.04
CA SER A 339 0.07 15.26 24.46
C SER A 339 0.88 16.12 25.40
#